data_AF-A0A971W206-F1
#
_entry.id   AF-A0A971W206-F1
#
_cell.length_a   1.000
_cell.length_b   1.000
_cell.length_c   1.000
_cell.angle_alpha   90.00
_cell.angle_beta   90.00
_cell.angle_gamma   90.00
#
_symmetry.space_group_name_H-M   'P 1'
#
loop_
_entity.id
_entity.type
_entity.pdbx_description
1 polymer ?
#
loop_
_entity_poly.entity_id
_entity_poly.type
_entity_poly.pdbx_seq_one_letter_code
_entity_poly.pdbx_strand_id
1 'polypeptide(L)'
;MLVTFPHMGNAYIAMKSVLEDLGVDVLVPPPCTKRTLELGAKHSPELACLPLKLNIGNYIESLEKGAEVIVMAGGCGPCRFGYYAEVQREILRDLGYSFKMVVLERPQGNVRDFVKKLSMITGGKSIMQVLASIKRATRVAVMMDELEKLCWQVRPRERVSGTVSRLMQEFHSKAYKARGSRQLSALIGEYKNKVSRVAVQEGKEVLRIGIVGEIYTVIEPYVNLSIAEKLGCLGAEVDKSITVSYWVINHLIKEALHLYNKRDLNEASYPYMRSFVGGHGQESVANTVLYKRKGYDGVIHLLPFTCMPEIVARSALPEVSRQYDIPVMTLVLDELTGEAGYMTRLEGFIDLIRRKKELDKAYEEVLPGN
;
A
#
# COMPACT_ATOMS: atom_id res chain seq x y z
N MET A 1 -9.99 -5.65 26.81
CA MET A 1 -10.37 -5.72 25.38
C MET A 1 -9.12 -5.51 24.57
N LEU A 2 -8.50 -6.60 24.13
CA LEU A 2 -7.35 -6.53 23.23
C LEU A 2 -7.80 -6.38 21.78
N VAL A 3 -7.49 -5.23 21.16
CA VAL A 3 -7.94 -4.88 19.80
C VAL A 3 -6.85 -5.16 18.78
N THR A 4 -7.21 -5.80 17.66
CA THR A 4 -6.35 -6.01 16.50
C THR A 4 -7.01 -5.50 15.21
N PHE A 5 -6.25 -5.44 14.13
CA PHE A 5 -6.64 -4.91 12.83
C PHE A 5 -5.80 -5.60 11.74
N PRO A 6 -6.15 -5.53 10.44
CA PRO A 6 -5.37 -6.20 9.40
C PRO A 6 -3.98 -5.59 9.23
N HIS A 7 -2.96 -6.44 9.04
CA HIS A 7 -1.62 -5.98 8.66
C HIS A 7 -1.59 -5.56 7.18
N MET A 8 -1.12 -4.35 6.90
CA MET A 8 -0.95 -3.82 5.53
C MET A 8 0.20 -2.81 5.50
N GLY A 9 1.40 -3.28 5.22
CA GLY A 9 2.63 -2.48 5.21
C GLY A 9 2.72 -1.58 6.44
N ASN A 10 3.00 -0.29 6.26
CA ASN A 10 3.17 0.65 7.38
C ASN A 10 1.86 1.18 7.99
N ALA A 11 0.69 0.73 7.53
CA ALA A 11 -0.59 1.18 8.06
C ALA A 11 -0.76 0.85 9.56
N TYR A 12 -0.10 -0.21 10.05
CA TYR A 12 -0.13 -0.55 11.47
C TYR A 12 0.42 0.58 12.35
N ILE A 13 1.37 1.38 11.87
CA ILE A 13 1.98 2.48 12.63
C ILE A 13 0.93 3.56 12.92
N ALA A 14 0.13 3.92 11.91
CA ALA A 14 -0.94 4.91 12.06
C ALA A 14 -2.07 4.36 12.93
N MET A 15 -2.51 3.11 12.70
CA MET A 15 -3.61 2.50 13.46
C MET A 15 -3.24 2.32 14.94
N LYS A 16 -2.03 1.81 15.20
CA LYS A 16 -1.45 1.70 16.54
C LYS A 16 -1.41 3.07 17.22
N SER A 17 -0.95 4.11 16.52
CA SER A 17 -0.91 5.48 17.07
C SER A 17 -2.29 5.97 17.51
N VAL A 18 -3.35 5.77 16.71
CA VAL A 18 -4.71 6.22 17.07
C VAL A 18 -5.21 5.48 18.31
N LEU A 19 -5.12 4.16 18.30
CA LEU A 19 -5.74 3.32 19.32
C LEU A 19 -4.99 3.45 20.67
N GLU A 20 -3.66 3.44 20.66
CA GLU A 20 -2.86 3.61 21.88
C GLU A 20 -3.02 5.02 22.49
N ASP A 21 -3.10 6.07 21.66
CA ASP A 21 -3.37 7.44 22.13
C ASP A 21 -4.75 7.59 22.79
N LEU A 22 -5.71 6.73 22.43
CA LEU A 22 -7.04 6.68 23.03
C LEU A 22 -7.09 5.80 24.30
N GLY A 23 -5.96 5.18 24.66
CA GLY A 23 -5.84 4.29 25.82
C GLY A 23 -6.41 2.89 25.58
N VAL A 24 -6.50 2.46 24.32
CA VAL A 24 -6.94 1.11 23.95
C VAL A 24 -5.73 0.18 23.93
N ASP A 25 -5.87 -1.02 24.50
CA ASP A 25 -4.85 -2.05 24.39
C ASP A 25 -4.85 -2.66 22.99
N VAL A 26 -3.72 -2.52 22.29
CA VAL A 26 -3.57 -2.92 20.89
C VAL A 26 -2.66 -4.13 20.77
N LEU A 27 -3.17 -5.19 20.15
CA LEU A 27 -2.34 -6.24 19.59
C LEU A 27 -2.01 -5.87 18.14
N VAL A 28 -0.79 -5.37 17.92
CA VAL A 28 -0.28 -5.14 16.57
C VAL A 28 -0.22 -6.49 15.86
N PRO A 29 -0.89 -6.64 14.70
CA PRO A 29 -0.86 -7.90 13.97
C PRO A 29 0.58 -8.25 13.57
N PRO A 30 0.94 -9.54 13.57
CA PRO A 30 2.26 -9.96 13.08
C PRO A 30 2.45 -9.53 11.62
N PRO A 31 3.70 -9.29 11.18
CA PRO A 31 4.01 -9.15 9.77
C PRO A 31 3.48 -10.34 8.98
N CYS A 32 3.06 -10.10 7.74
CA CYS A 32 2.69 -11.19 6.84
C CYS A 32 3.90 -12.08 6.56
N THR A 33 3.72 -13.38 6.72
CA THR A 33 4.73 -14.41 6.47
C THR A 33 4.16 -15.54 5.60
N LYS A 34 5.02 -16.50 5.25
CA LYS A 34 4.59 -17.73 4.59
C LYS A 34 3.52 -18.46 5.38
N ARG A 35 3.65 -18.49 6.71
CA ARG A 35 2.64 -19.07 7.61
C ARG A 35 1.29 -18.34 7.48
N THR A 36 1.32 -17.00 7.49
CA THR A 36 0.11 -16.17 7.33
C THR A 36 -0.60 -16.50 6.02
N LEU A 37 0.16 -16.62 4.93
CA LEU A 37 -0.36 -16.97 3.61
C LEU A 37 -0.93 -18.39 3.57
N GLU A 38 -0.22 -19.38 4.11
CA GLU A 38 -0.64 -20.79 4.16
C GLU A 38 -1.95 -20.95 4.96
N LEU A 39 -2.07 -20.29 6.12
CA LEU A 39 -3.30 -20.28 6.92
C LEU A 39 -4.46 -19.64 6.14
N GLY A 40 -4.20 -18.50 5.50
CA GLY A 40 -5.17 -17.80 4.67
C GLY A 40 -5.68 -18.65 3.51
N ALA A 41 -4.76 -19.24 2.75
CA ALA A 41 -5.07 -20.06 1.58
C ALA A 41 -5.85 -21.32 1.96
N LYS A 42 -5.52 -21.95 3.09
CA LYS A 42 -6.19 -23.16 3.59
C LYS A 42 -7.67 -22.95 3.92
N HIS A 43 -8.03 -21.77 4.44
CA HIS A 43 -9.37 -21.50 4.97
C HIS A 43 -10.22 -20.60 4.08
N SER A 44 -9.65 -20.00 3.05
CA SER A 44 -10.36 -19.11 2.13
C SER A 44 -10.83 -19.85 0.88
N PRO A 45 -11.87 -19.34 0.20
CA PRO A 45 -12.19 -19.79 -1.15
C PRO A 45 -11.00 -19.64 -2.09
N GLU A 46 -10.77 -20.64 -2.94
CA GLU A 46 -9.63 -20.70 -3.88
C GLU A 46 -9.56 -19.45 -4.78
N LEU A 47 -10.71 -19.05 -5.34
CA LEU A 47 -10.85 -17.90 -6.25
C LEU A 47 -11.06 -16.55 -5.52
N ALA A 48 -10.77 -16.50 -4.22
CA ALA A 48 -10.68 -15.24 -3.51
C ALA A 48 -9.33 -14.57 -3.80
N CYS A 49 -9.35 -13.25 -3.97
CA CYS A 49 -8.13 -12.49 -4.18
C CYS A 49 -7.24 -12.50 -2.93
N LEU A 50 -5.93 -12.43 -3.16
CA LEU A 50 -4.87 -12.55 -2.16
C LEU A 50 -5.06 -11.72 -0.86
N PRO A 51 -5.57 -10.46 -0.91
CA PRO A 51 -5.77 -9.68 0.31
C PRO A 51 -6.77 -10.32 1.30
N LEU A 52 -7.81 -11.03 0.81
CA LEU A 52 -8.74 -11.74 1.70
C LEU A 52 -8.01 -12.84 2.46
N LYS A 53 -7.22 -13.64 1.74
CA LYS A 53 -6.46 -14.78 2.28
C LYS A 53 -5.51 -14.31 3.37
N LEU A 54 -4.71 -13.28 3.08
CA LEU A 54 -3.76 -12.74 4.05
C LEU A 54 -4.43 -12.14 5.29
N ASN A 55 -5.55 -11.43 5.13
CA ASN A 55 -6.30 -10.92 6.27
C ASN A 55 -6.79 -12.06 7.17
N ILE A 56 -7.31 -13.16 6.59
CA ILE A 56 -7.77 -14.32 7.37
C ILE A 56 -6.60 -14.95 8.14
N GLY A 57 -5.48 -15.21 7.47
CA GLY A 57 -4.29 -15.74 8.15
C GLY A 57 -3.80 -14.82 9.27
N ASN A 58 -3.80 -13.52 9.03
CA ASN A 58 -3.36 -12.51 9.99
C ASN A 58 -4.30 -12.41 11.20
N TYR A 59 -5.61 -12.58 11.00
CA TYR A 59 -6.58 -12.66 12.08
C TYR A 59 -6.44 -13.93 12.88
N ILE A 60 -6.24 -15.09 12.24
CA ILE A 60 -5.97 -16.35 12.94
C ILE A 60 -4.76 -16.19 13.87
N GLU A 61 -3.64 -15.71 13.35
CA GLU A 61 -2.43 -15.49 14.16
C GLU A 61 -2.62 -14.46 15.29
N SER A 62 -3.47 -13.46 15.07
CA SER A 62 -3.79 -12.45 16.07
C SER A 62 -4.74 -12.99 17.15
N LEU A 63 -5.71 -13.84 16.78
CA LEU A 63 -6.65 -14.50 17.69
C LEU A 63 -5.94 -15.55 18.56
N GLU A 64 -5.00 -16.31 17.98
CA GLU A 64 -4.12 -17.22 18.73
C GLU A 64 -3.30 -16.50 19.81
N LYS A 65 -2.98 -15.22 19.60
CA LYS A 65 -2.27 -14.35 20.56
C LYS A 65 -3.20 -13.68 21.58
N GLY A 66 -4.50 -13.98 21.54
CA GLY A 66 -5.49 -13.49 22.49
C GLY A 66 -6.22 -12.21 22.10
N ALA A 67 -6.23 -11.83 20.81
CA ALA A 67 -7.08 -10.72 20.36
C ALA A 67 -8.56 -11.02 20.63
N GLU A 68 -9.29 -10.05 21.19
CA GLU A 68 -10.73 -10.18 21.48
C GLU A 68 -11.58 -9.45 20.43
N VAL A 69 -11.05 -8.37 19.86
CA VAL A 69 -11.76 -7.49 18.93
C VAL A 69 -10.95 -7.30 17.66
N ILE A 70 -11.59 -7.51 16.51
CA ILE A 70 -11.01 -7.22 15.19
C ILE A 70 -11.65 -5.96 14.63
N VAL A 71 -10.85 -4.95 14.32
CA VAL A 71 -11.27 -3.75 13.59
C VAL A 71 -10.97 -3.96 12.12
N MET A 72 -12.01 -3.88 11.29
CA MET A 72 -11.91 -4.03 9.84
C MET A 72 -12.53 -2.81 9.15
N ALA A 73 -11.89 -2.31 8.10
CA ALA A 73 -12.51 -1.33 7.22
C ALA A 73 -13.48 -2.05 6.28
N GLY A 74 -14.68 -1.51 6.09
CA GLY A 74 -15.59 -1.97 5.05
C GLY A 74 -15.55 -1.07 3.82
N GLY A 75 -16.11 -1.56 2.72
CA GLY A 75 -16.08 -0.87 1.42
C GLY A 75 -17.47 -0.69 0.83
N CYS A 76 -17.72 0.47 0.26
CA CYS A 76 -18.89 0.71 -0.58
C CYS A 76 -18.48 0.75 -2.06
N GLY A 77 -18.88 -0.25 -2.84
CA GLY A 77 -18.58 -0.31 -4.27
C GLY A 77 -18.60 -1.73 -4.83
N PRO A 78 -18.36 -1.90 -6.13
CA PRO A 78 -18.45 -3.20 -6.81
C PRO A 78 -17.26 -4.13 -6.50
N CYS A 79 -16.30 -3.69 -5.67
CA CYS A 79 -15.19 -4.50 -5.23
C CYS A 79 -15.63 -5.51 -4.15
N ARG A 80 -15.13 -6.74 -4.21
CA ARG A 80 -15.37 -7.80 -3.21
C ARG A 80 -14.97 -7.41 -1.79
N PHE A 81 -14.11 -6.39 -1.62
CA PHE A 81 -13.73 -5.84 -0.32
C PHE A 81 -14.94 -5.50 0.57
N GLY A 82 -16.06 -5.05 -0.01
CA GLY A 82 -17.29 -4.79 0.74
C GLY A 82 -17.89 -6.02 1.45
N TYR A 83 -17.59 -7.24 0.97
CA TYR A 83 -18.05 -8.49 1.57
C TYR A 83 -17.01 -9.16 2.47
N TYR A 84 -15.79 -8.61 2.56
CA TYR A 84 -14.70 -9.26 3.32
C TYR A 84 -15.09 -9.50 4.76
N ALA A 85 -15.63 -8.49 5.44
CA ALA A 85 -15.92 -8.60 6.86
C ALA A 85 -16.93 -9.71 7.18
N GLU A 86 -17.92 -9.93 6.32
CA GLU A 86 -18.92 -10.99 6.49
C GLU A 86 -18.29 -12.37 6.23
N VAL A 87 -17.60 -12.53 5.10
CA VAL A 87 -16.94 -13.80 4.75
C VAL A 87 -15.88 -14.20 5.78
N GLN A 88 -15.05 -13.25 6.20
CA GLN A 88 -14.02 -13.47 7.23
C GLN A 88 -14.65 -13.84 8.56
N ARG A 89 -15.79 -13.24 8.91
CA ARG A 89 -16.47 -13.53 10.17
C ARG A 89 -17.01 -14.96 10.21
N GLU A 90 -17.65 -15.40 9.14
CA GLU A 90 -18.18 -16.76 9.07
C GLU A 90 -17.05 -17.79 9.08
N ILE A 91 -16.00 -17.59 8.28
CA ILE A 91 -14.82 -18.49 8.27
C ILE A 91 -14.19 -18.60 9.67
N LEU A 92 -13.96 -17.47 10.36
CA LEU A 92 -13.34 -17.50 11.69
C LEU A 92 -14.26 -18.13 12.76
N ARG A 93 -15.59 -18.00 12.63
CA ARG A 93 -16.56 -18.65 13.51
C ARG A 93 -16.61 -20.15 13.29
N ASP A 94 -16.58 -20.60 12.03
CA ASP A 94 -16.55 -22.02 11.67
C ASP A 94 -15.28 -22.71 12.19
N LEU A 95 -14.18 -21.95 12.31
CA LEU A 95 -12.94 -22.41 12.94
C LEU A 95 -12.99 -22.44 14.48
N GLY A 96 -14.09 -22.00 15.09
CA GLY A 96 -14.31 -22.04 16.54
C GLY A 96 -13.76 -20.84 17.31
N TYR A 97 -13.35 -19.77 16.65
CA TYR A 97 -12.86 -18.57 17.34
C TYR A 97 -14.00 -17.71 17.88
N SER A 98 -13.90 -17.31 19.14
CA SER A 98 -14.77 -16.30 19.76
C SER A 98 -14.12 -14.92 19.67
N PHE A 99 -14.69 -14.03 18.86
CA PHE A 99 -14.20 -12.67 18.69
C PHE A 99 -15.34 -11.71 18.39
N LYS A 100 -15.09 -10.42 18.58
CA LYS A 100 -15.97 -9.35 18.12
C LYS A 100 -15.35 -8.63 16.93
N MET A 101 -16.00 -8.69 15.77
CA MET A 101 -15.59 -7.87 14.62
C MET A 101 -16.36 -6.56 14.59
N VAL A 102 -15.64 -5.44 14.50
CA VAL A 102 -16.19 -4.10 14.34
C VAL A 102 -15.80 -3.59 12.96
N VAL A 103 -16.80 -3.45 12.09
CA VAL A 103 -16.62 -2.97 10.73
C VAL A 103 -16.84 -1.46 10.69
N LEU A 104 -15.82 -0.73 10.25
CA LEU A 104 -15.86 0.71 10.03
C LEU A 104 -16.14 0.99 8.55
N GLU A 105 -17.37 1.40 8.27
CA GLU A 105 -17.85 1.76 6.95
C GLU A 105 -18.27 3.23 6.92
N ARG A 106 -18.33 3.79 5.71
CA ARG A 106 -18.89 5.12 5.51
C ARG A 106 -20.35 5.12 5.99
N PRO A 107 -20.75 6.08 6.85
CA PRO A 107 -22.13 6.16 7.31
C PRO A 107 -23.02 6.58 6.15
N GLN A 108 -23.67 5.62 5.47
CA GLN A 108 -24.68 5.86 4.45
C GLN A 108 -25.99 6.37 5.10
N GLY A 109 -25.92 7.49 5.81
CA GLY A 109 -27.04 8.07 6.58
C GLY A 109 -27.10 7.65 8.07
N ASN A 110 -26.46 6.54 8.46
CA ASN A 110 -26.49 6.03 9.84
C ASN A 110 -25.29 6.49 10.71
N VAL A 111 -25.15 7.80 10.89
CA VAL A 111 -24.06 8.41 11.69
C VAL A 111 -24.09 7.92 13.14
N ARG A 112 -25.27 7.65 13.70
CA ARG A 112 -25.43 7.15 15.08
C ARG A 112 -24.79 5.77 15.28
N ASP A 113 -24.93 4.87 14.30
CA ASP A 113 -24.33 3.54 14.36
C ASP A 113 -22.80 3.60 14.26
N PHE A 114 -22.29 4.48 13.39
CA PHE A 114 -20.86 4.75 13.26
C PHE A 114 -20.26 5.30 14.57
N VAL A 115 -20.91 6.28 15.20
CA VAL A 115 -20.48 6.82 16.50
C VAL A 115 -20.56 5.76 17.60
N LYS A 116 -21.59 4.90 17.59
CA LYS A 116 -21.70 3.79 18.55
C LYS A 116 -20.56 2.79 18.39
N LYS A 117 -20.25 2.37 17.16
CA LYS A 117 -19.11 1.50 16.85
C LYS A 117 -17.77 2.11 17.27
N LEU A 118 -17.56 3.40 17.01
CA LEU A 118 -16.39 4.14 17.48
C LEU A 118 -16.32 4.18 19.01
N SER A 119 -17.42 4.54 19.69
CA SER A 119 -17.46 4.59 21.16
C SER A 119 -17.17 3.23 21.80
N MET A 120 -17.53 2.15 21.11
CA MET A 120 -17.25 0.79 21.56
C MET A 120 -15.76 0.45 21.47
N ILE A 121 -15.06 0.91 20.43
CA ILE A 121 -13.62 0.71 20.28
C ILE A 121 -12.86 1.61 21.28
N THR A 122 -13.31 2.85 21.46
CA THR A 122 -12.57 3.88 22.20
C THR A 122 -12.95 3.98 23.68
N GLY A 123 -13.86 3.14 24.18
CA GLY A 123 -14.29 3.15 25.58
C GLY A 123 -15.04 4.42 25.99
N GLY A 124 -15.79 5.05 25.06
CA GLY A 124 -16.62 6.23 25.36
C GLY A 124 -15.88 7.57 25.48
N LYS A 125 -14.65 7.67 24.95
CA LYS A 125 -13.88 8.93 24.91
C LYS A 125 -14.60 10.02 24.10
N SER A 126 -14.35 11.29 24.46
CA SER A 126 -14.97 12.44 23.79
C SER A 126 -14.58 12.50 22.30
N ILE A 127 -15.54 12.90 21.45
CA ILE A 127 -15.33 13.07 20.00
C ILE A 127 -14.12 13.97 19.71
N MET A 128 -13.90 15.02 20.52
CA MET A 128 -12.72 15.88 20.37
C MET A 128 -11.39 15.13 20.60
N GLN A 129 -11.36 14.20 21.55
CA GLN A 129 -10.17 13.38 21.81
C GLN A 129 -9.92 12.42 20.64
N VAL A 130 -10.98 11.82 20.10
CA VAL A 130 -10.92 10.96 18.91
C VAL A 130 -10.39 11.74 17.70
N LEU A 131 -10.94 12.91 17.42
CA LEU A 131 -10.48 13.77 16.32
C LEU A 131 -9.03 14.23 16.50
N ALA A 132 -8.64 14.57 17.73
CA ALA A 132 -7.25 14.93 18.02
C ALA A 132 -6.28 13.77 17.78
N SER A 133 -6.64 12.55 18.18
CA SER A 133 -5.86 11.33 17.92
C SER A 133 -5.78 11.01 16.43
N ILE A 134 -6.90 11.13 15.69
CA ILE A 134 -6.90 10.95 14.22
C ILE A 134 -5.98 11.98 13.55
N LYS A 135 -6.01 13.25 13.97
CA LYS A 135 -5.11 14.29 13.43
C LYS A 135 -3.65 13.95 13.69
N ARG A 136 -3.30 13.48 14.90
CA ARG A 136 -1.93 13.05 15.23
C ARG A 136 -1.50 11.83 14.43
N ALA A 137 -2.34 10.82 14.30
CA ALA A 137 -2.02 9.64 13.49
C ALA A 137 -1.93 9.93 12.00
N THR A 138 -2.74 10.85 11.48
CA THR A 138 -2.61 11.33 10.09
C THR A 138 -1.24 11.96 9.88
N ARG A 139 -0.77 12.77 10.84
CA ARG A 139 0.59 13.34 10.80
C ARG A 139 1.66 12.24 10.82
N VAL A 140 1.51 11.22 11.68
CA VAL A 140 2.42 10.06 11.72
C VAL A 140 2.45 9.34 10.37
N ALA A 141 1.29 9.10 9.75
CA ALA A 141 1.21 8.46 8.44
C ALA A 141 1.91 9.28 7.35
N VAL A 142 1.73 10.61 7.33
CA VAL A 142 2.43 11.50 6.39
C VAL A 142 3.94 11.44 6.59
N MET A 143 4.40 11.52 7.84
CA MET A 143 5.83 11.42 8.14
C MET A 143 6.42 10.07 7.72
N MET A 144 5.66 8.99 7.85
CA MET A 144 6.07 7.66 7.43
C MET A 144 6.18 7.57 5.90
N ASP A 145 5.19 8.07 5.17
CA ASP A 145 5.22 8.10 3.71
C ASP A 145 6.38 8.97 3.18
N GLU A 146 6.71 10.08 3.86
CA GLU A 146 7.89 10.90 3.53
C GLU A 146 9.20 10.13 3.76
N LEU A 147 9.29 9.35 4.83
CA LEU A 147 10.44 8.49 5.10
C LEU A 147 10.59 7.42 4.01
N GLU A 148 9.51 6.75 3.61
CA GLU A 148 9.54 5.76 2.53
C GLU A 148 9.97 6.37 1.20
N LYS A 149 9.42 7.52 0.83
CA LYS A 149 9.81 8.25 -0.39
C LYS A 149 11.30 8.62 -0.38
N LEU A 150 11.81 9.10 0.76
CA LEU A 150 13.23 9.39 0.91
C LEU A 150 14.06 8.11 0.73
N CYS A 151 13.62 6.98 1.27
CA CYS A 151 14.28 5.70 1.04
C CYS A 151 14.31 5.31 -0.43
N TRP A 152 13.23 5.50 -1.19
CA TRP A 152 13.17 5.18 -2.62
C TRP A 152 14.07 6.10 -3.46
N GLN A 153 14.28 7.35 -3.03
CA GLN A 153 15.19 8.29 -3.68
C GLN A 153 16.66 8.01 -3.38
N VAL A 154 16.98 7.70 -2.12
CA VAL A 154 18.38 7.53 -1.68
C VAL A 154 18.93 6.17 -2.10
N ARG A 155 18.15 5.10 -2.02
CA ARG A 155 18.57 3.72 -2.27
C ARG A 155 19.25 3.49 -3.64
N PRO A 156 18.71 3.92 -4.79
CA PRO A 156 19.38 3.69 -6.09
C PRO A 156 20.71 4.45 -6.22
N ARG A 157 20.93 5.45 -5.37
CA ARG A 157 22.11 6.32 -5.36
C ARG A 157 23.06 6.00 -4.20
N GLU A 158 22.81 4.99 -3.38
CA GLU A 158 23.66 4.70 -2.22
C GLU A 158 25.08 4.25 -2.64
N ARG A 159 26.12 4.74 -1.94
CA ARG A 159 27.50 4.28 -2.20
C ARG A 159 27.75 2.86 -1.70
N VAL A 160 27.18 2.52 -0.56
CA VAL A 160 27.28 1.20 0.07
C VAL A 160 25.91 0.55 0.00
N SER A 161 25.77 -0.47 -0.85
CA SER A 161 24.49 -1.13 -1.09
C SER A 161 23.93 -1.77 0.19
N GLY A 162 22.62 -1.63 0.41
CA GLY A 162 21.90 -2.20 1.55
C GLY A 162 21.95 -1.36 2.83
N THR A 163 22.55 -0.17 2.79
CA THR A 163 22.59 0.73 3.95
C THR A 163 21.18 1.19 4.33
N VAL A 164 20.40 1.62 3.33
CA VAL A 164 19.01 2.04 3.54
C VAL A 164 18.14 0.87 4.05
N SER A 165 18.34 -0.34 3.51
CA SER A 165 17.63 -1.55 3.94
C SER A 165 17.84 -1.85 5.42
N ARG A 166 19.10 -1.80 5.88
CA ARG A 166 19.45 -2.05 7.29
C ARG A 166 18.81 -1.03 8.21
N LEU A 167 18.86 0.25 7.86
CA LEU A 167 18.22 1.32 8.63
C LEU A 167 16.71 1.09 8.75
N MET A 168 16.04 0.68 7.67
CA MET A 168 14.60 0.39 7.70
C MET A 168 14.26 -0.83 8.54
N GLN A 169 15.06 -1.90 8.49
CA GLN A 169 14.87 -3.08 9.36
C GLN A 169 15.00 -2.73 10.84
N GLU A 170 15.99 -1.92 11.20
CA GLU A 170 16.14 -1.40 12.57
C GLU A 170 14.96 -0.51 12.97
N PHE A 171 14.51 0.36 12.07
CA PHE A 171 13.35 1.22 12.28
C PHE A 171 12.11 0.39 12.62
N HIS A 172 11.76 -0.62 11.80
CA HIS A 172 10.60 -1.46 12.06
C HIS A 172 10.70 -2.18 13.40
N SER A 173 11.87 -2.73 13.73
CA SER A 173 12.12 -3.40 15.02
C SER A 173 11.89 -2.48 16.22
N LYS A 174 12.24 -1.20 16.10
CA LYS A 174 11.98 -0.18 17.13
C LYS A 174 10.53 0.32 17.11
N ALA A 175 9.92 0.48 15.94
CA ALA A 175 8.54 0.94 15.78
C ALA A 175 7.53 -0.07 16.37
N TYR A 176 7.83 -1.37 16.30
CA TYR A 176 7.04 -2.40 16.97
C TYR A 176 6.99 -2.22 18.49
N LYS A 177 8.07 -1.73 19.11
CA LYS A 177 8.20 -1.53 20.56
C LYS A 177 7.74 -0.14 21.03
N ALA A 178 7.83 0.89 20.17
CA ALA A 178 7.42 2.25 20.48
C ALA A 178 5.90 2.34 20.73
N ARG A 179 5.46 3.22 21.63
CA ARG A 179 4.03 3.40 21.96
C ARG A 179 3.54 4.83 21.73
N GLY A 180 2.35 4.95 21.15
CA GLY A 180 1.64 6.19 20.90
C GLY A 180 2.24 7.04 19.78
N SER A 181 1.50 8.08 19.39
CA SER A 181 1.85 8.91 18.23
C SER A 181 3.16 9.70 18.45
N ARG A 182 3.46 10.09 19.69
CA ARG A 182 4.61 10.95 20.03
C ARG A 182 5.94 10.22 19.87
N GLN A 183 6.05 8.99 20.40
CA GLN A 183 7.27 8.19 20.27
C GLN A 183 7.49 7.77 18.82
N LEU A 184 6.42 7.38 18.10
CA LEU A 184 6.50 7.01 16.70
C LEU A 184 6.93 8.20 15.82
N SER A 185 6.37 9.40 16.04
CA SER A 185 6.78 10.61 15.31
C SER A 185 8.26 10.94 15.53
N ALA A 186 8.75 10.83 16.77
CA ALA A 186 10.14 11.07 17.10
C ALA A 186 11.08 10.06 16.42
N LEU A 187 10.70 8.77 16.44
CA LEU A 187 11.45 7.69 15.80
C LEU A 187 11.50 7.87 14.27
N ILE A 188 10.38 8.23 13.64
CA ILE A 188 10.34 8.52 12.19
C ILE A 188 11.25 9.71 11.86
N GLY A 189 11.23 10.77 12.68
CA GLY A 189 12.11 11.92 12.51
C GLY A 189 13.60 11.58 12.65
N GLU A 190 13.95 10.74 13.62
CA GLU A 190 15.32 10.23 13.81
C GLU A 190 15.79 9.47 12.56
N TYR A 191 14.98 8.53 12.08
CA TYR A 191 15.36 7.71 10.92
C TYR A 191 15.33 8.49 9.61
N LYS A 192 14.45 9.48 9.45
CA LYS A 192 14.48 10.41 8.33
C LYS A 192 15.81 11.16 8.26
N ASN A 193 16.31 11.62 9.40
CA ASN A 193 17.63 12.28 9.49
C ASN A 193 18.79 11.32 9.24
N LYS A 194 18.67 10.04 9.62
CA LYS A 194 19.70 9.04 9.31
C LYS A 194 19.76 8.73 7.82
N VAL A 195 18.60 8.53 7.18
CA VAL A 195 18.52 8.22 5.75
C VAL A 195 18.99 9.40 4.90
N SER A 196 18.68 10.64 5.29
CA SER A 196 19.15 11.83 4.56
C SER A 196 20.68 12.05 4.63
N ARG A 197 21.36 11.42 5.58
CA ARG A 197 22.82 11.48 5.76
C ARG A 197 23.55 10.28 5.14
N VAL A 198 22.85 9.36 4.51
CA VAL A 198 23.48 8.22 3.81
C VAL A 198 24.33 8.77 2.66
N ALA A 199 25.55 8.26 2.54
CA ALA A 199 26.46 8.67 1.47
C ALA A 199 25.92 8.22 0.10
N VAL A 200 25.72 9.18 -0.80
CA VAL A 200 25.22 8.94 -2.15
C VAL A 200 26.29 9.16 -3.23
N GLN A 201 26.10 8.50 -4.37
CA GLN A 201 26.83 8.74 -5.62
C GLN A 201 26.17 9.93 -6.33
N GLU A 202 26.77 11.10 -6.21
CA GLU A 202 26.28 12.31 -6.87
C GLU A 202 26.36 12.17 -8.39
N GLY A 203 25.36 12.69 -9.11
CA GLY A 203 25.30 12.64 -10.57
C GLY A 203 24.92 11.28 -11.18
N LYS A 204 24.69 10.24 -10.36
CA LYS A 204 24.21 8.95 -10.87
C LYS A 204 22.81 9.10 -11.47
N GLU A 205 22.70 8.88 -12.77
CA GLU A 205 21.42 8.80 -13.45
C GLU A 205 20.67 7.55 -13.00
N VAL A 206 19.38 7.72 -12.71
CA VAL A 206 18.50 6.63 -12.27
C VAL A 206 17.28 6.56 -13.17
N LEU A 207 16.76 5.36 -13.34
CA LEU A 207 15.45 5.18 -13.96
C LEU A 207 14.35 5.54 -12.95
N ARG A 208 13.27 6.17 -13.42
CA ARG A 208 12.11 6.51 -12.60
C ARG A 208 10.97 5.57 -12.96
N ILE A 209 10.60 4.71 -12.02
CA ILE A 209 9.58 3.67 -12.22
C ILE A 209 8.37 3.96 -11.34
N GLY A 210 7.20 4.07 -11.98
CA GLY A 210 5.92 4.17 -11.28
C GLY A 210 5.39 2.78 -10.91
N ILE A 211 4.81 2.63 -9.72
CA ILE A 211 4.10 1.41 -9.32
C ILE A 211 2.62 1.75 -9.16
N VAL A 212 1.79 1.05 -9.92
CA VAL A 212 0.33 1.15 -9.89
C VAL A 212 -0.28 -0.21 -9.58
N GLY A 213 -1.52 -0.26 -9.09
CA GLY A 213 -2.16 -1.53 -8.80
C GLY A 213 -3.16 -1.49 -7.66
N GLU A 214 -3.54 -2.68 -7.22
CA GLU A 214 -4.41 -2.87 -6.07
C GLU A 214 -3.69 -2.43 -4.77
N ILE A 215 -4.36 -1.63 -3.94
CA ILE A 215 -3.77 -0.98 -2.76
C ILE A 215 -3.02 -1.93 -1.82
N TYR A 216 -3.61 -3.08 -1.50
CA TYR A 216 -2.99 -4.02 -0.57
C TYR A 216 -1.71 -4.59 -1.18
N THR A 217 -1.75 -4.97 -2.46
CA THR A 217 -0.54 -5.47 -3.15
C THR A 217 0.55 -4.42 -3.32
N VAL A 218 0.20 -3.15 -3.53
CA VAL A 218 1.17 -2.05 -3.69
C VAL A 218 1.83 -1.69 -2.34
N ILE A 219 1.06 -1.76 -1.25
CA ILE A 219 1.51 -1.35 0.08
C ILE A 219 2.23 -2.48 0.82
N GLU A 220 1.70 -3.71 0.82
CA GLU A 220 2.20 -4.83 1.62
C GLU A 220 3.51 -5.42 1.03
N PRO A 221 4.67 -5.24 1.71
CA PRO A 221 5.96 -5.69 1.19
C PRO A 221 6.04 -7.21 1.00
N TYR A 222 5.39 -8.00 1.87
CA TYR A 222 5.41 -9.46 1.73
C TYR A 222 4.75 -9.90 0.40
N VAL A 223 3.65 -9.25 0.02
CA VAL A 223 2.87 -9.60 -1.18
C VAL A 223 3.58 -9.24 -2.47
N ASN A 224 4.13 -8.03 -2.55
CA ASN A 224 4.88 -7.60 -3.74
C ASN A 224 6.34 -8.01 -3.71
N LEU A 225 6.74 -8.88 -2.78
CA LEU A 225 8.09 -9.38 -2.61
C LEU A 225 9.12 -8.25 -2.43
N SER A 226 8.76 -7.18 -1.73
CA SER A 226 9.58 -5.97 -1.51
C SER A 226 10.06 -5.32 -2.82
N ILE A 227 9.17 -5.23 -3.82
CA ILE A 227 9.52 -4.73 -5.16
C ILE A 227 10.22 -3.37 -5.16
N ALA A 228 9.78 -2.42 -4.32
CA ALA A 228 10.36 -1.09 -4.28
C ALA A 228 11.84 -1.11 -3.81
N GLU A 229 12.16 -2.03 -2.89
CA GLU A 229 13.53 -2.28 -2.45
C GLU A 229 14.36 -2.91 -3.56
N LYS A 230 13.83 -3.94 -4.22
CA LYS A 230 14.51 -4.64 -5.33
C LYS A 230 14.81 -3.71 -6.51
N LEU A 231 13.85 -2.91 -6.94
CA LEU A 231 14.03 -1.90 -7.99
C LEU A 231 15.08 -0.87 -7.61
N GLY A 232 15.09 -0.43 -6.35
CA GLY A 232 16.14 0.46 -5.84
C GLY A 232 17.53 -0.16 -5.92
N CYS A 233 17.66 -1.45 -5.59
CA CYS A 233 18.92 -2.19 -5.77
C CYS A 233 19.33 -2.33 -7.24
N LEU A 234 18.37 -2.39 -8.17
CA LEU A 234 18.60 -2.37 -9.62
C LEU A 234 18.91 -0.96 -10.17
N GLY A 235 18.97 0.07 -9.31
CA GLY A 235 19.30 1.43 -9.69
C GLY A 235 18.11 2.28 -10.18
N ALA A 236 16.88 1.86 -9.85
CA ALA A 236 15.67 2.61 -10.16
C ALA A 236 15.10 3.35 -8.94
N GLU A 237 14.76 4.63 -9.12
CA GLU A 237 13.93 5.38 -8.20
C GLU A 237 12.46 5.01 -8.41
N VAL A 238 11.77 4.70 -7.32
CA VAL A 238 10.40 4.21 -7.33
C VAL A 238 9.45 5.26 -6.77
N ASP A 239 8.29 5.39 -7.40
CA ASP A 239 7.14 6.08 -6.82
C ASP A 239 5.92 5.16 -6.84
N LYS A 240 5.22 5.04 -5.71
CA LYS A 240 3.96 4.28 -5.62
C LYS A 240 2.80 5.24 -5.77
N SER A 241 1.85 4.93 -6.64
CA SER A 241 0.69 5.79 -6.91
C SER A 241 -0.26 5.89 -5.72
N ILE A 242 -0.20 4.92 -4.82
CA ILE A 242 -1.02 4.82 -3.62
C ILE A 242 -0.10 4.61 -2.42
N THR A 243 -0.26 5.45 -1.41
CA THR A 243 0.41 5.34 -0.12
C THR A 243 -0.60 5.35 1.02
N VAL A 244 -0.18 4.97 2.23
CA VAL A 244 -1.07 4.88 3.40
C VAL A 244 -1.65 6.26 3.72
N SER A 245 -0.84 7.32 3.76
CA SER A 245 -1.35 8.67 4.03
C SER A 245 -2.22 9.19 2.89
N TYR A 246 -1.91 8.87 1.62
CA TYR A 246 -2.75 9.23 0.49
C TYR A 246 -4.14 8.60 0.66
N TRP A 247 -4.22 7.33 1.04
CA TRP A 247 -5.51 6.67 1.26
C TRP A 247 -6.26 7.28 2.44
N VAL A 248 -5.61 7.44 3.60
CA VAL A 248 -6.23 8.05 4.79
C VAL A 248 -6.71 9.48 4.50
N ILE A 249 -5.89 10.32 3.90
CA ILE A 249 -6.22 11.72 3.66
C ILE A 249 -7.29 11.85 2.58
N ASN A 250 -7.18 11.11 1.48
CA ASN A 250 -8.09 11.32 0.36
C ASN A 250 -9.41 10.55 0.54
N HIS A 251 -9.37 9.30 0.99
CA HIS A 251 -10.55 8.44 1.08
C HIS A 251 -11.24 8.48 2.45
N LEU A 252 -10.51 8.67 3.57
CA LEU A 252 -11.17 8.82 4.88
C LEU A 252 -11.52 10.27 5.20
N ILE A 253 -10.65 11.24 4.89
CA ILE A 253 -10.85 12.65 5.30
C ILE A 253 -11.50 13.46 4.19
N LYS A 254 -10.85 13.62 3.03
CA LYS A 254 -11.34 14.49 1.96
C LYS A 254 -12.63 13.96 1.34
N GLU A 255 -12.77 12.66 1.14
CA GLU A 255 -14.00 12.10 0.58
C GLU A 255 -15.18 12.23 1.56
N ALA A 256 -14.93 12.07 2.87
CA ALA A 256 -15.94 12.35 3.91
C ALA A 256 -16.33 13.84 3.97
N LEU A 257 -15.41 14.74 3.63
CA LEU A 257 -15.64 16.19 3.54
C LEU A 257 -16.08 16.66 2.13
N HIS A 258 -16.30 15.75 1.18
CA HIS A 258 -16.58 16.06 -0.24
C HIS A 258 -15.51 16.94 -0.94
N LEU A 259 -14.28 16.94 -0.43
CA LEU A 259 -13.13 17.70 -0.96
C LEU A 259 -12.20 16.86 -1.83
N TYR A 260 -12.54 15.59 -2.11
CA TYR A 260 -11.70 14.73 -2.93
C TYR A 260 -11.89 15.02 -4.41
N ASN A 261 -10.97 15.79 -5.00
CA ASN A 261 -10.98 16.12 -6.41
C ASN A 261 -10.38 14.97 -7.23
N LYS A 262 -11.24 14.19 -7.89
CA LYS A 262 -10.85 13.12 -8.84
C LYS A 262 -10.70 13.59 -10.28
N ARG A 263 -10.78 14.90 -10.57
CA ARG A 263 -10.83 15.43 -11.93
C ARG A 263 -9.65 14.98 -12.79
N ASP A 264 -8.42 15.17 -12.34
CA ASP A 264 -7.22 14.78 -13.11
C ASP A 264 -7.16 13.27 -13.37
N LEU A 265 -7.56 12.47 -12.38
CA LEU A 265 -7.61 11.01 -12.50
C LEU A 265 -8.69 10.57 -13.50
N ASN A 266 -9.87 11.19 -13.42
CA ASN A 266 -10.97 10.92 -14.32
C ASN A 266 -10.59 11.33 -15.74
N GLU A 267 -10.06 12.53 -15.95
CA GLU A 267 -9.64 13.02 -17.27
C GLU A 267 -8.54 12.14 -17.88
N ALA A 268 -7.57 11.70 -17.08
CA ALA A 268 -6.49 10.81 -17.55
C ALA A 268 -6.97 9.39 -17.89
N SER A 269 -7.95 8.85 -17.15
CA SER A 269 -8.48 7.50 -17.41
C SER A 269 -9.61 7.47 -18.44
N TYR A 270 -10.37 8.55 -18.61
CA TYR A 270 -11.60 8.61 -19.42
C TYR A 270 -11.47 8.02 -20.84
N PRO A 271 -10.36 8.24 -21.59
CA PRO A 271 -10.21 7.66 -22.92
C PRO A 271 -10.21 6.13 -22.93
N TYR A 272 -9.75 5.51 -21.84
CA TYR A 272 -9.51 4.07 -21.73
C TYR A 272 -10.50 3.36 -20.81
N MET A 273 -11.03 4.08 -19.81
CA MET A 273 -12.00 3.56 -18.87
C MET A 273 -12.94 4.67 -18.39
N ARG A 274 -14.20 4.58 -18.84
CA ARG A 274 -15.23 5.62 -18.62
C ARG A 274 -16.05 5.44 -17.35
N SER A 275 -15.88 4.32 -16.65
CA SER A 275 -16.72 3.95 -15.50
C SER A 275 -15.89 3.42 -14.36
N PHE A 276 -16.34 3.69 -13.15
CA PHE A 276 -15.74 3.17 -11.93
C PHE A 276 -16.03 1.67 -11.81
N VAL A 277 -14.97 0.85 -11.85
CA VAL A 277 -15.06 -0.62 -11.79
C VAL A 277 -14.84 -1.17 -10.38
N GLY A 278 -14.78 -0.30 -9.36
CA GLY A 278 -14.41 -0.66 -8.00
C GLY A 278 -12.89 -0.71 -7.80
N GLY A 279 -12.46 -0.83 -6.55
CA GLY A 279 -11.04 -0.94 -6.23
C GLY A 279 -10.24 0.26 -6.74
N HIS A 280 -9.05 -0.02 -7.29
CA HIS A 280 -8.10 0.99 -7.77
C HIS A 280 -7.88 0.91 -9.30
N GLY A 281 -8.74 0.21 -10.04
CA GLY A 281 -8.50 -0.05 -11.46
C GLY A 281 -8.45 1.23 -12.29
N GLN A 282 -9.30 2.22 -11.97
CA GLN A 282 -9.35 3.50 -12.68
C GLN A 282 -8.13 4.36 -12.34
N GLU A 283 -7.76 4.34 -11.07
CA GLU A 283 -6.57 4.96 -10.55
C GLU A 283 -5.30 4.36 -11.18
N SER A 284 -5.23 3.05 -11.41
CA SER A 284 -4.09 2.40 -12.07
C SER A 284 -3.88 2.89 -13.50
N VAL A 285 -4.95 2.97 -14.29
CA VAL A 285 -4.91 3.48 -15.67
C VAL A 285 -4.55 4.97 -15.67
N ALA A 286 -5.23 5.78 -14.85
CA ALA A 286 -4.99 7.21 -14.75
C ALA A 286 -3.55 7.53 -14.35
N ASN A 287 -3.04 6.87 -13.30
CA ASN A 287 -1.70 7.12 -12.81
C ASN A 287 -0.62 6.69 -13.82
N THR A 288 -0.87 5.69 -14.65
CA THR A 288 0.05 5.32 -15.74
C THR A 288 0.23 6.48 -16.73
N VAL A 289 -0.86 7.13 -17.14
CA VAL A 289 -0.83 8.34 -17.98
C VAL A 289 -0.11 9.48 -17.27
N LEU A 290 -0.42 9.71 -15.99
CA LEU A 290 0.20 10.77 -15.20
C LEU A 290 1.71 10.54 -15.00
N TYR A 291 2.16 9.29 -14.87
CA TYR A 291 3.57 8.96 -14.75
C TYR A 291 4.34 9.33 -16.02
N LYS A 292 3.81 9.03 -17.22
CA LYS A 292 4.43 9.52 -18.45
C LYS A 292 4.52 11.04 -18.48
N ARG A 293 3.43 11.75 -18.13
CA ARG A 293 3.40 13.23 -18.09
C ARG A 293 4.43 13.82 -17.12
N LYS A 294 4.82 13.08 -16.08
CA LYS A 294 5.85 13.45 -15.09
C LYS A 294 7.27 13.01 -15.47
N GLY A 295 7.46 12.46 -16.67
CA GLY A 295 8.76 12.00 -17.17
C GLY A 295 9.28 10.75 -16.46
N TYR A 296 8.40 9.79 -16.15
CA TYR A 296 8.80 8.46 -15.70
C TYR A 296 9.16 7.57 -16.89
N ASP A 297 10.17 6.72 -16.69
CA ASP A 297 10.74 5.87 -17.75
C ASP A 297 9.93 4.57 -17.94
N GLY A 298 9.12 4.16 -16.96
CA GLY A 298 8.27 2.98 -17.06
C GLY A 298 7.30 2.83 -15.88
N VAL A 299 6.34 1.92 -16.02
CA VAL A 299 5.34 1.61 -14.99
C VAL A 299 5.23 0.11 -14.76
N ILE A 300 5.16 -0.29 -13.49
CA ILE A 300 4.87 -1.66 -13.09
C ILE A 300 3.48 -1.71 -12.47
N HIS A 301 2.62 -2.53 -13.06
CA HIS A 301 1.26 -2.79 -12.61
C HIS A 301 1.20 -4.05 -11.76
N LEU A 302 0.78 -3.93 -10.51
CA LEU A 302 0.60 -5.03 -9.56
C LEU A 302 -0.88 -5.37 -9.41
N LEU A 303 -1.21 -6.65 -9.55
CA LEU A 303 -2.56 -7.11 -9.23
C LEU A 303 -2.58 -8.47 -8.55
N PRO A 304 -3.47 -8.68 -7.58
CA PRO A 304 -3.72 -10.01 -7.07
C PRO A 304 -4.49 -10.82 -8.12
N PHE A 305 -4.18 -12.11 -8.22
CA PHE A 305 -4.96 -13.04 -9.05
C PHE A 305 -6.45 -12.94 -8.68
N THR A 306 -7.32 -12.98 -9.69
CA THR A 306 -8.79 -12.76 -9.61
C THR A 306 -9.27 -11.36 -9.21
N CYS A 307 -8.41 -10.35 -9.09
CA CYS A 307 -8.84 -8.99 -8.80
C CYS A 307 -9.53 -8.33 -10.00
N MET A 308 -10.87 -8.38 -10.04
CA MET A 308 -11.67 -7.88 -11.16
C MET A 308 -11.31 -6.43 -11.57
N PRO A 309 -11.23 -5.43 -10.67
CA PRO A 309 -10.86 -4.07 -11.05
C PRO A 309 -9.54 -3.95 -11.80
N GLU A 310 -8.51 -4.63 -11.31
CA GLU A 310 -7.19 -4.57 -11.92
C GLU A 310 -7.08 -5.45 -13.17
N ILE A 311 -7.87 -6.51 -13.29
CA ILE A 311 -7.98 -7.28 -14.54
C ILE A 311 -8.56 -6.40 -15.64
N VAL A 312 -9.58 -5.58 -15.33
CA VAL A 312 -10.12 -4.60 -16.26
C VAL A 312 -9.07 -3.54 -16.57
N ALA A 313 -8.38 -2.98 -15.57
CA ALA A 313 -7.29 -2.04 -15.80
C ALA A 313 -6.19 -2.61 -16.71
N ARG A 314 -5.78 -3.87 -16.48
CA ARG A 314 -4.79 -4.59 -17.28
C ARG A 314 -5.19 -4.68 -18.76
N SER A 315 -6.48 -4.78 -19.07
CA SER A 315 -6.95 -4.80 -20.46
C SER A 315 -6.79 -3.45 -21.17
N ALA A 316 -6.78 -2.35 -20.42
CA ALA A 316 -6.63 -0.99 -20.94
C ALA A 316 -5.16 -0.53 -21.02
N LEU A 317 -4.27 -1.02 -20.15
CA LEU A 317 -2.87 -0.59 -20.06
C LEU A 317 -2.04 -0.76 -21.35
N PRO A 318 -2.23 -1.80 -22.21
CA PRO A 318 -1.49 -1.90 -23.47
C PRO A 318 -1.75 -0.71 -24.42
N GLU A 319 -2.98 -0.22 -24.45
CA GLU A 319 -3.35 0.93 -25.29
C GLU A 319 -2.73 2.23 -24.74
N VAL A 320 -2.73 2.40 -23.41
CA VAL A 320 -2.02 3.50 -22.74
C VAL A 320 -0.52 3.44 -23.05
N SER A 321 0.09 2.26 -22.93
CA SER A 321 1.51 2.04 -23.18
C SER A 321 1.90 2.43 -24.61
N ARG A 322 1.09 2.03 -25.59
CA ARG A 322 1.28 2.35 -27.02
C ARG A 322 1.10 3.83 -27.31
N GLN A 323 0.04 4.45 -26.80
CA GLN A 323 -0.27 5.86 -27.08
C GLN A 323 0.72 6.82 -26.44
N TYR A 324 1.18 6.51 -25.23
CA TYR A 324 2.09 7.38 -24.46
C TYR A 324 3.55 6.98 -24.59
N ASP A 325 3.86 5.93 -25.35
CA ASP A 325 5.20 5.35 -25.46
C ASP A 325 5.87 5.20 -24.08
N ILE A 326 5.16 4.54 -23.17
CA ILE A 326 5.64 4.22 -21.82
C ILE A 326 5.60 2.70 -21.62
N PRO A 327 6.75 2.04 -21.36
CA PRO A 327 6.76 0.61 -21.06
C PRO A 327 5.95 0.30 -19.80
N VAL A 328 5.00 -0.64 -19.92
CA VAL A 328 4.19 -1.12 -18.79
C VAL A 328 4.39 -2.62 -18.62
N MET A 329 4.80 -3.04 -17.43
CA MET A 329 4.88 -4.47 -17.08
C MET A 329 3.82 -4.81 -16.03
N THR A 330 3.03 -5.85 -16.30
CA THR A 330 2.07 -6.36 -15.33
C THR A 330 2.59 -7.59 -14.58
N LEU A 331 2.54 -7.55 -13.26
CA LEU A 331 2.88 -8.65 -12.35
C LEU A 331 1.61 -9.12 -11.62
N VAL A 332 1.18 -10.34 -11.92
CA VAL A 332 0.09 -11.01 -11.22
C VAL A 332 0.67 -11.71 -10.01
N LEU A 333 0.09 -11.47 -8.84
CA LEU A 333 0.54 -11.99 -7.55
C LEU A 333 -0.49 -12.97 -6.98
N ASP A 334 -0.03 -14.14 -6.56
CA ASP A 334 -0.82 -15.22 -5.97
C ASP A 334 -0.02 -15.98 -4.89
N GLU A 335 -0.61 -17.03 -4.33
CA GLU A 335 0.05 -17.83 -3.28
C GLU A 335 1.24 -18.67 -3.78
N LEU A 336 1.35 -18.86 -5.09
CA LEU A 336 2.35 -19.71 -5.74
C LEU A 336 3.49 -18.90 -6.39
N THR A 337 3.48 -17.58 -6.20
CA THR A 337 4.42 -16.68 -6.85
C THR A 337 5.84 -16.95 -6.40
N GLY A 338 6.67 -17.47 -7.31
CA GLY A 338 8.08 -17.77 -7.08
C GLY A 338 8.97 -16.53 -7.20
N GLU A 339 9.85 -16.32 -6.21
CA GLU A 339 10.71 -15.14 -6.14
C GLU A 339 11.76 -15.06 -7.27
N ALA A 340 12.33 -16.19 -7.68
CA ALA A 340 13.37 -16.22 -8.72
C ALA A 340 12.84 -15.72 -10.08
N GLY A 341 11.70 -16.24 -10.53
CA GLY A 341 11.07 -15.80 -11.78
C GLY A 341 10.60 -14.34 -11.72
N TYR A 342 10.21 -13.87 -10.52
CA TYR A 342 9.86 -12.47 -10.29
C TYR A 342 11.07 -11.54 -10.49
N MET A 343 12.23 -11.90 -9.92
CA MET A 343 13.46 -11.13 -10.04
C MET A 343 13.94 -10.99 -11.48
N THR A 344 14.00 -12.09 -12.24
CA THR A 344 14.44 -12.05 -13.64
C THR A 344 13.54 -11.17 -14.51
N ARG A 345 12.24 -11.10 -14.23
CA ARG A 345 11.31 -10.19 -14.93
C ARG A 345 11.57 -8.73 -14.60
N LEU A 346 11.89 -8.40 -13.35
CA LEU A 346 12.28 -7.05 -12.95
C LEU A 346 13.58 -6.62 -13.63
N GLU A 347 14.60 -7.49 -13.63
CA GLU A 347 15.89 -7.26 -14.30
C GLU A 347 15.70 -6.99 -15.79
N GLY A 348 15.00 -7.89 -16.50
CA GLY A 348 14.73 -7.73 -17.93
C GLY A 348 13.92 -6.47 -18.25
N PHE A 349 12.97 -6.08 -17.40
CA PHE A 349 12.21 -4.84 -17.59
C PHE A 349 13.07 -3.59 -17.42
N ILE A 350 13.94 -3.57 -16.40
CA ILE A 350 14.88 -2.47 -16.16
C ILE A 350 15.88 -2.35 -17.31
N ASP A 351 16.42 -3.47 -17.79
CA ASP A 351 17.38 -3.46 -18.91
C ASP A 351 16.73 -3.01 -20.22
N LEU A 352 15.47 -3.40 -20.47
CA LEU A 352 14.71 -2.93 -21.63
C LEU A 352 14.53 -1.41 -21.62
N ILE A 353 14.16 -0.84 -20.47
CA ILE A 353 13.99 0.61 -20.32
C ILE A 353 15.33 1.34 -20.46
N ARG A 354 16.38 0.82 -19.82
CA ARG A 354 17.73 1.40 -19.89
C ARG A 354 18.20 1.48 -21.34
N ARG A 355 18.06 0.38 -22.09
CA ARG A 355 18.44 0.32 -23.50
C ARG A 355 17.62 1.27 -24.37
N LYS A 356 16.30 1.38 -24.13
CA LYS A 356 15.46 2.37 -24.83
C LYS A 356 15.99 3.79 -24.63
N LYS A 357 16.31 4.14 -23.38
CA LYS A 357 16.83 5.47 -23.03
C LYS A 357 18.20 5.76 -23.63
N GLU A 358 19.09 4.78 -23.67
CA GLU A 358 20.39 4.90 -24.35
C GLU A 358 20.24 5.12 -25.86
N LEU A 359 19.31 4.40 -26.50
CA LEU A 359 18.99 4.60 -27.91
C LEU A 359 18.41 5.99 -28.18
N ASP A 360 17.43 6.42 -27.38
CA ASP A 360 16.78 7.73 -27.53
C ASP A 360 17.83 8.86 -27.43
N LYS A 361 18.76 8.77 -26.47
CA LYS A 361 19.89 9.71 -26.36
C LYS A 361 20.81 9.67 -27.56
N ALA A 362 21.18 8.48 -28.04
CA ALA A 362 22.03 8.34 -29.21
C ALA A 362 21.35 8.93 -30.47
N TYR A 363 20.03 8.79 -30.62
CA TYR A 363 19.28 9.42 -31.70
C TYR A 363 19.29 10.95 -31.60
N GLU A 364 19.08 11.50 -30.40
CA GLU A 364 19.13 12.95 -30.15
C GLU A 364 20.52 13.55 -30.44
N GLU A 365 21.60 12.84 -30.10
CA GLU A 365 22.99 13.26 -30.36
C GLU A 365 23.35 13.23 -31.85
N VAL A 366 22.76 12.32 -32.63
CA VAL A 366 23.03 12.16 -34.06
C VAL A 366 22.16 13.09 -34.93
N LEU A 367 20.97 13.48 -34.45
CA LEU A 367 20.07 14.42 -35.13
C LEU A 367 19.79 15.69 -34.29
N PRO A 368 20.81 16.50 -33.94
CA PRO A 368 20.60 17.74 -33.22
C PRO A 368 20.06 18.81 -34.20
N GLY A 369 18.77 18.75 -34.51
CA GLY A 369 18.08 19.79 -35.28
C GLY A 369 17.04 19.27 -36.25
N ASN A 370 15.77 19.39 -35.86
CA ASN A 370 14.67 19.80 -36.74
C ASN A 370 13.76 20.75 -35.96
#